data_AF-A0A655JFM6-F1
#
_entry.id   AF-A0A655JFM6-F1
#
_cell.length_a   1.000
_cell.length_b   1.000
_cell.length_c   1.000
_cell.angle_alpha   90.00
_cell.angle_beta   90.00
_cell.angle_gamma   90.00
#
_symmetry.space_group_name_H-M   'P 1'
#
loop_
_entity.id
_entity.type
_entity.pdbx_description
1 polymer ?
#
loop_
_entity_poly.entity_id
_entity_poly.type
_entity_poly.pdbx_seq_one_letter_code
_entity_poly.pdbx_strand_id
1 'polypeptide(L)'
;MRLRMLRRRSVRFFGTYDVLLTPTVAEATPQVGYLAPTDYQTVLDRLSSWVVFTPVQNVTGVPAISLPLAQSADGMPVGMMLSADTGREALLLELAYELEEARPWARIHAPNIAE
;
A
#
# COMPACT_ATOMS: atom_id res chain seq x y z
N MET A 1 -0.64 21.58 -10.00
CA MET A 1 -1.26 20.85 -8.87
C MET A 1 -0.72 21.42 -7.55
N ARG A 2 -1.48 22.21 -6.78
CA ARG A 2 -0.97 22.79 -5.51
C ARG A 2 -1.03 21.72 -4.41
N LEU A 3 0.11 21.14 -4.02
CA LEU A 3 0.24 20.08 -3.00
C LEU A 3 -0.51 20.39 -1.68
N ARG A 4 -0.60 21.67 -1.31
CA ARG A 4 -1.42 22.17 -0.18
C ARG A 4 -2.89 21.72 -0.22
N MET A 5 -3.47 21.55 -1.40
CA MET A 5 -4.86 21.13 -1.57
C MET A 5 -5.06 19.66 -1.18
N LEU A 6 -4.10 18.79 -1.50
CA LEU A 6 -4.16 17.37 -1.12
C LEU A 6 -4.12 17.22 0.40
N ARG A 7 -3.23 17.93 1.08
CA ARG A 7 -3.19 17.93 2.55
C ARG A 7 -4.52 18.36 3.17
N ARG A 8 -5.15 19.44 2.66
CA ARG A 8 -6.47 19.89 3.13
C ARG A 8 -7.57 18.85 2.89
N ARG A 9 -7.54 18.16 1.75
CA ARG A 9 -8.50 17.08 1.45
C ARG A 9 -8.29 15.88 2.38
N SER A 10 -7.03 15.53 2.68
CA SER A 10 -6.67 14.48 3.62
C SER A 10 -7.20 14.76 5.03
N VAL A 11 -6.95 15.96 5.57
CA VAL A 11 -7.46 16.36 6.90
C VAL A 11 -8.99 16.28 6.95
N ARG A 12 -9.68 16.73 5.88
CA ARG A 12 -11.14 16.64 5.82
C ARG A 12 -11.63 15.19 5.76
N PHE A 13 -10.95 14.33 5.01
CA PHE A 13 -11.28 12.91 4.92
C PHE A 13 -11.16 12.23 6.29
N PHE A 14 -10.03 12.46 6.98
CA PHE A 14 -9.80 11.86 8.30
C PHE A 14 -10.61 12.50 9.43
N GLY A 15 -11.23 13.66 9.19
CA GLY A 15 -12.26 14.20 10.07
C GLY A 15 -13.58 13.42 10.02
N THR A 16 -13.74 12.46 9.10
CA THR A 16 -14.95 11.62 8.95
C THR A 16 -14.64 10.12 9.05
N TYR A 17 -13.45 9.70 8.63
CA TYR A 17 -13.01 8.30 8.66
C TYR A 17 -11.72 8.16 9.45
N ASP A 18 -11.62 7.17 10.33
CA ASP A 18 -10.38 6.99 11.10
C ASP A 18 -9.24 6.40 10.26
N VAL A 19 -9.58 5.53 9.31
CA VAL A 19 -8.62 4.78 8.48
C VAL A 19 -9.11 4.66 7.04
N LEU A 20 -8.17 4.78 6.09
CA LEU A 20 -8.36 4.46 4.69
C LEU A 20 -7.61 3.17 4.35
N LEU A 21 -8.33 2.22 3.75
CA LEU A 21 -7.78 0.97 3.21
C LEU A 21 -7.71 1.04 1.68
N THR A 22 -6.56 0.73 1.12
CA THR A 22 -6.35 0.53 -0.33
C THR A 22 -5.47 -0.70 -0.56
N PRO A 23 -5.40 -1.26 -1.78
CA PRO A 23 -4.21 -2.02 -2.17
C PRO A 23 -2.95 -1.18 -1.99
N THR A 24 -1.82 -1.80 -1.66
CA THR A 24 -0.54 -1.07 -1.58
C THR A 24 -0.06 -0.67 -2.97
N VAL A 25 -0.20 -1.57 -3.96
CA VAL A 25 0.10 -1.34 -5.38
C VAL A 25 -1.10 -1.74 -6.23
N ALA A 26 -1.25 -1.16 -7.41
CA ALA A 26 -2.43 -1.34 -8.26
C ALA A 26 -2.46 -2.66 -9.03
N GLU A 27 -1.28 -3.24 -9.28
CA GLU A 27 -1.13 -4.45 -10.09
C GLU A 27 -0.20 -5.45 -9.38
N ALA A 28 -0.27 -6.71 -9.79
CA ALA A 28 0.60 -7.77 -9.32
C ALA A 28 2.08 -7.43 -9.52
N THR A 29 2.96 -8.15 -8.83
CA THR A 29 4.41 -7.96 -8.96
C THR A 29 4.83 -8.12 -10.43
N PRO A 30 5.39 -7.07 -11.06
CA PRO A 30 5.77 -7.14 -12.46
C PRO A 30 6.97 -8.07 -12.64
N GLN A 31 7.07 -8.67 -13.82
CA GLN A 31 8.23 -9.50 -14.16
C GLN A 31 9.52 -8.69 -14.19
N VAL A 32 10.63 -9.36 -13.90
CA VAL A 32 11.97 -8.78 -14.03
C VAL A 32 12.15 -8.23 -15.45
N GLY A 33 12.62 -6.98 -15.54
CA GLY A 33 12.79 -6.27 -16.81
C GLY A 33 11.67 -5.28 -17.14
N TYR A 34 10.49 -5.37 -16.51
CA TYR A 34 9.37 -4.46 -16.77
C TYR A 34 9.71 -2.98 -16.51
N LEU A 35 10.48 -2.71 -15.43
CA LEU A 35 10.97 -1.38 -15.06
C LEU A 35 12.46 -1.17 -15.42
N ALA A 36 13.02 -2.00 -16.31
CA ALA A 36 14.40 -1.80 -16.76
C ALA A 36 14.56 -0.45 -17.50
N PRO A 37 15.76 0.16 -17.48
CA PRO A 37 16.01 1.43 -18.15
C PRO A 37 15.61 1.40 -19.62
N THR A 38 14.74 2.34 -20.01
CA THR A 38 14.32 2.59 -21.39
C THR A 38 14.00 4.09 -21.52
N ASP A 39 13.12 4.48 -22.44
CA ASP A 39 12.57 5.84 -22.49
C ASP A 39 12.01 6.27 -21.11
N TYR A 40 12.38 7.49 -20.71
CA TYR A 40 12.04 8.04 -19.40
C TYR A 40 10.53 8.06 -19.16
N GLN A 41 9.76 8.51 -20.15
CA GLN A 41 8.31 8.64 -20.02
C GLN A 41 7.66 7.26 -19.86
N THR A 42 8.15 6.27 -20.61
CA THR A 42 7.70 4.89 -20.50
C THR A 42 7.93 4.31 -19.11
N VAL A 43 9.12 4.48 -18.53
CA VAL A 43 9.41 4.01 -17.16
C VAL A 43 8.52 4.73 -16.15
N LEU A 44 8.37 6.05 -16.30
CA LEU A 44 7.55 6.86 -15.39
C LEU A 44 6.07 6.47 -15.42
N ASP A 45 5.51 6.21 -16.61
CA ASP A 45 4.11 5.81 -16.78
C ASP A 45 3.86 4.42 -16.16
N ARG A 46 4.76 3.47 -16.40
CA ARG A 46 4.70 2.13 -15.79
C ARG A 46 4.76 2.20 -14.27
N LEU A 47 5.73 2.96 -13.75
CA LEU A 47 5.91 3.13 -12.31
C LEU A 47 4.70 3.81 -11.68
N SER A 48 4.24 4.93 -12.25
CA SER A 48 3.12 5.72 -11.70
C SER A 48 1.81 4.93 -11.69
N SER A 49 1.57 4.12 -12.71
CA SER A 49 0.41 3.23 -12.78
C SER A 49 0.49 2.14 -11.70
N TRP A 50 1.67 1.55 -11.52
CA TRP A 50 1.88 0.47 -10.55
C TRP A 50 1.78 0.93 -9.10
N VAL A 51 2.40 2.06 -8.74
CA VAL A 51 2.47 2.54 -7.34
C VAL A 51 1.43 3.59 -6.98
N VAL A 52 0.40 3.80 -7.81
CA VAL A 52 -0.54 4.95 -7.79
C VAL A 52 -1.09 5.33 -6.40
N PHE A 53 -1.23 4.38 -5.48
CA PHE A 53 -1.79 4.61 -4.15
C PHE A 53 -0.80 5.21 -3.15
N THR A 54 0.49 4.89 -3.21
CA THR A 54 1.47 5.26 -2.16
C THR A 54 1.95 6.73 -2.18
N PRO A 55 2.05 7.43 -3.33
CA PRO A 55 2.52 8.82 -3.35
C PRO A 55 1.64 9.79 -2.57
N VAL A 56 0.35 9.47 -2.38
CA VAL A 56 -0.57 10.34 -1.65
C VAL A 56 -0.08 10.58 -0.23
N GLN A 57 0.35 9.53 0.47
CA GLN A 57 0.86 9.57 1.83
C GLN A 57 2.18 10.34 1.92
N ASN A 58 3.07 10.20 0.93
CA ASN A 58 4.31 10.98 0.85
C ASN A 58 4.04 12.49 0.74
N VAL A 59 3.00 12.87 -0.02
CA VAL A 59 2.61 14.28 -0.22
C VAL A 59 1.86 14.86 0.98
N THR A 60 0.95 14.09 1.58
CA THR A 60 0.12 14.56 2.70
C THR A 60 0.87 14.49 4.04
N GLY A 61 1.88 13.62 4.16
CA GLY A 61 2.65 13.36 5.37
C GLY A 61 1.88 12.55 6.41
N VAL A 62 0.80 11.88 6.02
CA VAL A 62 0.00 11.04 6.93
C VAL A 62 0.63 9.65 7.03
N PRO A 63 0.58 9.00 8.21
CA PRO A 63 1.16 7.68 8.38
C PRO A 63 0.39 6.60 7.59
N ALA A 64 1.11 5.58 7.15
CA ALA A 64 0.54 4.40 6.52
C ALA A 64 1.39 3.15 6.76
N ILE A 65 0.73 1.99 6.77
CA ILE A 65 1.34 0.67 6.93
C ILE A 65 0.82 -0.27 5.85
N SER A 66 1.71 -1.06 5.24
CA SER A 66 1.36 -2.10 4.27
C SER A 66 1.43 -3.46 4.94
N LEU A 67 0.32 -4.20 4.92
CA LEU A 67 0.17 -5.51 5.55
C LEU A 67 -0.04 -6.62 4.49
N PRO A 68 0.52 -7.84 4.68
CA PRO A 68 0.40 -8.94 3.74
C PRO A 68 -0.94 -9.69 3.91
N LEU A 69 -2.05 -9.03 3.57
CA LEU A 69 -3.40 -9.54 3.85
C LEU A 69 -3.97 -10.47 2.77
N ALA A 70 -3.31 -10.58 1.61
CA ALA A 70 -3.81 -11.35 0.48
C ALA A 70 -2.69 -12.03 -0.32
N GLN A 71 -3.09 -12.97 -1.17
CA GLN A 71 -2.27 -13.58 -2.21
C GLN A 71 -3.04 -13.53 -3.52
N SER A 72 -2.33 -13.38 -4.63
CA SER A 72 -2.89 -13.50 -5.98
C SER A 72 -3.18 -14.96 -6.33
N ALA A 73 -3.86 -15.18 -7.45
CA ALA A 73 -4.22 -16.52 -7.92
C ALA A 73 -3.00 -17.43 -8.21
N ASP A 74 -1.85 -16.84 -8.53
CA ASP A 74 -0.56 -17.51 -8.74
C ASP A 74 0.31 -17.56 -7.46
N GLY A 75 -0.25 -17.22 -6.30
CA GLY A 75 0.39 -17.37 -4.99
C GLY A 75 1.31 -16.22 -4.57
N MET A 76 1.42 -15.15 -5.37
CA MET A 76 2.25 -14.00 -5.04
C MET A 76 1.64 -13.15 -3.91
N PRO A 77 2.44 -12.62 -2.97
CA PRO A 77 1.92 -11.76 -1.91
C PRO A 77 1.27 -10.48 -2.45
N VAL A 78 0.11 -10.12 -1.91
CA VAL A 78 -0.61 -8.87 -2.22
C VAL A 78 -0.76 -8.06 -0.94
N GLY A 79 -0.14 -6.87 -0.95
CA GLY A 79 -0.17 -5.93 0.17
C GLY A 79 -1.44 -5.08 0.18
N MET A 80 -1.96 -4.84 1.38
CA MET A 80 -3.02 -3.87 1.63
C MET A 80 -2.48 -2.75 2.51
N MET A 81 -2.66 -1.51 2.09
CA MET A 81 -2.19 -0.32 2.79
C MET A 81 -3.32 0.31 3.60
N LEU A 82 -3.08 0.45 4.90
CA LEU A 82 -3.90 1.22 5.83
C LEU A 82 -3.22 2.57 6.07
N SER A 83 -3.96 3.66 6.01
CA SER A 83 -3.48 5.01 6.35
C SER A 83 -4.45 5.71 7.30
N ALA A 84 -3.92 6.52 8.21
CA ALA A 84 -4.68 7.24 9.23
C ALA A 84 -4.22 8.70 9.32
N ASP A 85 -4.91 9.54 10.09
CA ASP A 85 -4.50 10.95 10.25
C ASP A 85 -3.10 11.09 10.89
N THR A 86 -2.51 12.28 10.75
CA THR A 86 -1.22 12.61 11.38
C THR A 86 -1.26 12.33 12.90
N GLY A 87 -0.28 11.58 13.42
CA GLY A 87 -0.18 11.25 14.83
C GLY A 87 -1.00 10.01 15.26
N ARG A 88 -1.55 9.25 14.31
CA ARG A 88 -2.36 8.04 14.55
C ARG A 88 -1.59 6.74 14.25
N GLU A 89 -0.27 6.73 14.38
CA GLU A 89 0.57 5.54 14.18
C GLU A 89 0.20 4.41 15.15
N ALA A 90 -0.15 4.75 16.40
CA ALA A 90 -0.61 3.78 17.39
C ALA A 90 -1.86 3.02 16.92
N LEU A 91 -2.85 3.74 16.37
CA LEU A 91 -4.06 3.14 15.79
C LEU A 91 -3.72 2.18 14.64
N LEU A 92 -2.79 2.57 13.75
CA LEU A 92 -2.38 1.69 12.65
C LEU A 92 -1.68 0.43 13.14
N LEU A 93 -0.84 0.52 14.17
CA LEU A 93 -0.17 -0.63 14.77
C LEU A 93 -1.15 -1.54 15.52
N GLU A 94 -2.08 -0.97 16.29
CA GLU A 94 -3.16 -1.72 16.96
C GLU A 94 -3.97 -2.52 15.93
N LEU A 95 -4.44 -1.87 14.86
CA LEU A 95 -5.15 -2.55 13.78
C LEU A 95 -4.30 -3.63 13.10
N ALA A 96 -3.00 -3.40 12.92
CA ALA A 96 -2.11 -4.40 12.36
C ALA A 96 -1.99 -5.64 13.25
N TYR A 97 -1.90 -5.46 14.58
CA TYR A 97 -1.88 -6.56 15.55
C TYR A 97 -3.18 -7.35 15.53
N GLU A 98 -4.34 -6.68 15.56
CA GLU A 98 -5.65 -7.33 15.51
C GLU A 98 -5.83 -8.13 14.21
N LEU A 99 -5.37 -7.59 13.07
CA LEU A 99 -5.39 -8.30 11.80
C LEU A 99 -4.43 -9.50 11.76
N GLU A 100 -3.25 -9.39 12.38
CA GLU A 100 -2.28 -10.49 12.49
C GLU A 100 -2.84 -11.62 13.36
N GLU A 101 -3.46 -11.28 14.48
CA GLU A 101 -4.06 -12.24 15.39
C GLU A 101 -5.24 -12.96 14.73
N ALA A 102 -6.11 -12.22 14.02
CA ALA A 102 -7.23 -12.80 13.29
C ALA A 102 -6.78 -13.67 12.11
N ARG A 103 -5.70 -13.29 11.42
CA ARG A 103 -5.15 -14.04 10.29
C ARG A 103 -3.63 -13.87 10.22
N PRO A 104 -2.85 -14.82 10.81
CA PRO A 104 -1.40 -14.74 10.81
C PRO A 104 -0.82 -14.62 9.40
N TRP A 105 0.23 -13.81 9.26
CA TRP A 105 0.85 -13.54 7.98
C TRP A 105 1.44 -14.79 7.33
N ALA A 106 1.27 -14.89 6.01
CA ALA A 106 2.00 -15.88 5.23
C ALA A 106 3.51 -15.62 5.34
N ARG A 107 4.28 -16.65 5.69
CA ARG A 107 5.74 -16.55 5.79
C ARG A 107 6.38 -16.85 4.44
N ILE A 108 7.36 -16.03 4.04
CA ILE A 108 8.11 -16.19 2.77
C ILE A 108 8.83 -17.56 2.69
N HIS A 109 9.12 -18.18 3.83
CA HIS A 109 9.78 -19.48 3.93
C HIS A 109 8.83 -20.66 4.22
N ALA A 110 7.51 -20.45 4.24
CA ALA A 110 6.60 -21.59 4.30
C ALA A 110 6.88 -22.46 3.06
N PRO A 111 7.16 -23.77 3.22
CA PRO A 111 7.35 -24.64 2.06
C PRO A 111 6.13 -24.49 1.15
N ASN A 112 6.34 -24.40 -0.17
CA ASN A 112 5.25 -24.50 -1.13
C ASN A 112 4.59 -25.87 -0.89
N ILE A 113 3.51 -25.89 -0.10
CA ILE A 113 2.61 -27.05 -0.04
C ILE A 113 1.75 -26.94 -1.29
N ALA A 114 2.37 -27.20 -2.43
CA ALA A 114 1.68 -27.52 -3.66
C ALA A 114 1.73 -29.06 -3.76
N GLU A 115 0.60 -29.69 -3.45
CA GLU A 115 0.21 -30.98 -4.03
C GLU A 115 -0.05 -30.83 -5.53
#